data_AF-A0A529MF34-F1
#
_entry.id   AF-A0A529MF34-F1
#
_cell.length_a   1.000
_cell.length_b   1.000
_cell.length_c   1.000
_cell.angle_alpha   90.00
_cell.angle_beta   90.00
_cell.angle_gamma   90.00
#
_symmetry.space_group_name_H-M   'P 1'
#
loop_
_entity.id
_entity.type
_entity.pdbx_description
1 polymer ?
#
loop_
_entity_poly.entity_id
_entity_poly.type
_entity_poly.pdbx_seq_one_letter_code
_entity_poly.pdbx_strand_id
1 'polypeptide(L)'
;GVKSAIRAHAKYLGIYPLSSSLSRPIIASLVVNHARSINSRLVLHTANLSQNSLPRLNNSIKRSGFSGNFGSPYECSVISRQQKTSDLSK
;
A
#
# COMPACT_ATOMS: atom_id res chain seq x y z
N GLY A 1 6.41 14.42 -3.68
CA GLY A 1 5.37 14.11 -2.68
C GLY A 1 5.18 15.25 -1.70
N VAL A 2 5.97 15.30 -0.63
CA VAL A 2 5.78 16.24 0.50
C VAL A 2 5.89 17.71 0.09
N LYS A 3 6.99 18.12 -0.56
CA LYS A 3 7.16 19.52 -1.02
C LYS A 3 6.00 19.99 -1.91
N SER A 4 5.56 19.14 -2.85
CA SER A 4 4.41 19.43 -3.71
C SER A 4 3.11 19.58 -2.92
N ALA A 5 2.87 18.73 -1.93
CA ALA A 5 1.69 18.80 -1.07
C ALA A 5 1.67 20.09 -0.21
N ILE A 6 2.83 20.52 0.29
CA ILE A 6 2.97 21.79 1.01
C ILE A 6 2.63 22.97 0.10
N ARG A 7 3.25 23.02 -1.10
CA ARG A 7 3.01 24.10 -2.08
C ARG A 7 1.55 24.17 -2.53
N ALA A 8 0.87 23.03 -2.60
CA ALA A 8 -0.54 22.97 -2.96
C ALA A 8 -1.49 23.20 -1.78
N HIS A 9 -0.98 23.49 -0.58
CA HIS A 9 -1.77 23.56 0.65
C HIS A 9 -2.69 22.34 0.83
N ALA A 10 -2.21 21.16 0.46
CA ALA A 10 -3.04 19.98 0.29
C ALA A 10 -3.57 19.47 1.63
N LYS A 11 -4.90 19.53 1.81
CA LYS A 11 -5.61 19.05 2.99
C LYS A 11 -6.80 18.17 2.58
N TYR A 12 -6.92 17.01 3.20
CA TYR A 12 -8.12 16.17 3.13
C TYR A 12 -9.18 16.71 4.08
N LEU A 13 -10.42 16.84 3.59
CA LEU A 13 -11.54 17.45 4.32
C LEU A 13 -11.20 18.86 4.90
N GLY A 14 -10.30 19.59 4.23
CA GLY A 14 -9.89 20.94 4.65
C GLY A 14 -9.00 21.01 5.90
N ILE A 15 -8.80 19.91 6.63
CA ILE A 15 -8.11 19.93 7.94
C ILE A 15 -6.96 18.92 8.06
N TYR A 16 -7.01 17.78 7.37
CA TYR A 16 -6.01 16.72 7.55
C TYR A 16 -4.90 16.79 6.49
N PRO A 17 -3.61 16.87 6.87
CA PRO A 17 -2.54 16.72 5.90
C PRO A 17 -2.55 15.32 5.27
N LEU A 18 -2.13 15.21 4.01
CA LEU A 18 -2.21 13.97 3.23
C LEU A 18 -1.19 12.87 3.63
N SER A 19 -0.69 12.85 4.87
CA SER A 19 0.49 12.10 5.32
C SER A 19 0.58 10.68 4.77
N SER A 20 -0.41 9.82 5.10
CA SER A 20 -0.41 8.43 4.64
C SER A 20 -0.54 8.30 3.11
N SER A 21 -1.28 9.19 2.46
CA SER A 21 -1.43 9.19 1.00
C SER A 21 -0.12 9.50 0.28
N LEU A 22 0.75 10.33 0.86
CA LEU A 22 1.99 10.75 0.24
C LEU A 22 3.06 9.66 0.21
N SER A 23 3.02 8.69 1.13
CA SER A 23 4.04 7.63 1.16
C SER A 23 3.68 6.41 0.32
N ARG A 24 2.40 6.12 0.05
CA ARG A 24 2.01 4.89 -0.67
C ARG A 24 2.58 4.81 -2.10
N PRO A 25 2.62 5.91 -2.88
CA PRO A 25 3.28 5.91 -4.18
C PRO A 25 4.79 5.64 -4.10
N ILE A 26 5.46 6.14 -3.07
CA ILE A 26 6.90 5.94 -2.86
C ILE A 26 7.18 4.48 -2.49
N ILE A 27 6.41 3.93 -1.54
CA ILE A 27 6.51 2.51 -1.15
C ILE A 27 6.29 1.61 -2.37
N ALA A 28 5.23 1.86 -3.15
CA ALA A 28 4.94 1.07 -4.35
C ALA A 28 6.10 1.13 -5.37
N SER A 29 6.67 2.31 -5.63
CA SER A 29 7.80 2.45 -6.54
C SER A 29 9.03 1.66 -6.07
N LEU A 30 9.37 1.75 -4.78
CA LEU A 30 10.50 0.99 -4.20
C LEU A 30 10.28 -0.52 -4.30
N VAL A 31 9.10 -0.99 -3.91
CA VAL A 31 8.75 -2.42 -3.94
C VAL A 31 8.72 -2.94 -5.38
N VAL A 32 8.17 -2.20 -6.34
CA VAL A 32 8.12 -2.61 -7.74
C VAL A 32 9.53 -2.66 -8.35
N ASN A 33 10.39 -1.68 -8.03
CA ASN A 33 11.79 -1.71 -8.48
C ASN A 33 12.54 -2.91 -7.92
N HIS A 34 12.35 -3.21 -6.63
CA HIS A 34 12.95 -4.39 -6.03
C HIS A 34 12.39 -5.70 -6.63
N ALA A 35 11.08 -5.81 -6.79
CA ALA A 35 10.43 -6.96 -7.43
C ALA A 35 10.99 -7.23 -8.83
N ARG A 36 11.23 -6.18 -9.64
CA ARG A 36 11.91 -6.31 -10.94
C ARG A 36 13.33 -6.84 -10.81
N SER A 37 14.11 -6.33 -9.84
CA SER A 37 15.51 -6.75 -9.64
C SER A 37 15.66 -8.24 -9.31
N ILE A 38 14.64 -8.85 -8.70
CA ILE A 38 14.62 -10.28 -8.35
C ILE A 38 13.73 -11.11 -9.29
N ASN A 39 13.26 -10.55 -10.40
CA ASN A 39 12.33 -11.19 -11.33
C ASN A 39 11.06 -11.74 -10.66
N SER A 40 10.57 -11.09 -9.60
CA SER A 40 9.33 -11.50 -8.94
C SER A 40 8.11 -11.30 -9.84
N ARG A 41 7.21 -12.28 -9.82
CA ARG A 41 5.92 -12.26 -10.52
C ARG A 41 4.76 -11.89 -9.60
N LEU A 42 5.01 -11.69 -8.30
CA LEU A 42 4.00 -11.42 -7.28
C LEU A 42 4.46 -10.35 -6.28
N VAL A 43 3.60 -9.36 -6.04
CA VAL A 43 3.77 -8.37 -4.97
C VAL A 43 2.56 -8.41 -4.05
N LEU A 44 2.76 -8.71 -2.77
CA LEU A 44 1.71 -8.72 -1.76
C LEU A 44 1.87 -7.58 -0.77
N HIS A 45 0.76 -7.09 -0.26
CA HIS A 45 0.72 -6.19 0.89
C HIS A 45 -0.42 -6.55 1.84
N THR A 46 -0.41 -5.97 3.03
CA THR A 46 -1.33 -6.34 4.11
C THR A 46 -2.46 -5.33 4.38
N ALA A 47 -2.59 -4.29 3.54
CA ALA A 47 -3.72 -3.37 3.65
C ALA A 47 -5.06 -4.08 3.37
N ASN A 48 -6.03 -3.90 4.27
CA ASN A 48 -7.34 -4.54 4.20
C ASN A 48 -8.37 -3.68 3.45
N LEU A 49 -9.56 -4.25 3.20
CA LEU A 49 -10.65 -3.59 2.46
C LEU A 49 -11.09 -2.22 3.02
N SER A 50 -11.22 -2.11 4.34
CA SER A 50 -11.70 -0.88 4.97
C SER A 50 -10.65 0.23 5.02
N GLN A 51 -9.39 -0.09 4.75
CA GLN A 51 -8.31 0.88 4.74
C GLN A 51 -8.16 1.52 3.37
N ASN A 52 -8.12 2.85 3.36
CA ASN A 52 -7.70 3.64 2.20
C ASN A 52 -6.33 3.22 1.62
N SER A 53 -5.50 2.54 2.42
CA SER A 53 -4.21 2.02 1.97
C SER A 53 -4.35 0.96 0.86
N LEU A 54 -5.40 0.13 0.86
CA LEU A 54 -5.62 -0.90 -0.17
C LEU A 54 -5.70 -0.29 -1.57
N PRO A 55 -6.67 0.58 -1.89
CA PRO A 55 -6.74 1.18 -3.22
C PRO A 55 -5.52 2.08 -3.53
N ARG A 56 -4.94 2.74 -2.52
CA ARG A 56 -3.75 3.60 -2.73
C ARG A 56 -2.52 2.80 -3.14
N LEU A 57 -2.27 1.65 -2.52
CA LEU A 57 -1.14 0.77 -2.86
C LEU A 57 -1.39 0.09 -4.20
N ASN A 58 -2.55 -0.53 -4.41
CA ASN A 58 -2.89 -1.19 -5.68
C ASN A 58 -2.78 -0.23 -6.87
N ASN A 59 -3.35 0.97 -6.77
CA ASN A 59 -3.25 1.96 -7.83
C ASN A 59 -1.82 2.45 -8.06
N SER A 60 -1.02 2.58 -6.99
CA SER A 60 0.37 3.01 -7.10
C SER A 60 1.27 1.95 -7.72
N ILE A 61 1.06 0.67 -7.38
CA ILE A 61 1.77 -0.47 -7.99
C ILE A 61 1.43 -0.55 -9.48
N LYS A 62 0.14 -0.44 -9.82
CA LYS A 62 -0.33 -0.38 -11.21
C LYS A 62 0.32 0.77 -11.99
N ARG A 63 0.31 1.99 -11.43
CA ARG A 63 0.95 3.17 -12.05
C ARG A 63 2.47 3.06 -12.16
N SER A 64 3.10 2.29 -11.29
CA SER A 64 4.54 2.02 -11.36
C SER A 64 4.90 1.00 -12.46
N GLY A 65 3.91 0.40 -13.14
CA GLY A 65 4.10 -0.49 -14.28
C GLY A 65 4.57 -1.90 -13.90
N PHE A 66 4.15 -2.43 -12.75
CA PHE A 66 4.44 -3.83 -12.41
C PHE A 66 3.60 -4.76 -13.30
N SER A 67 4.28 -5.69 -13.99
CA SER A 67 3.64 -6.62 -14.94
C SER A 67 3.18 -7.93 -14.31
N GLY A 68 3.60 -8.21 -13.07
CA GLY A 68 3.16 -9.37 -12.31
C GLY A 68 1.83 -9.16 -11.60
N ASN A 69 1.41 -10.19 -10.86
CA ASN A 69 0.21 -10.12 -10.01
C ASN A 69 0.50 -9.29 -8.75
N PHE A 70 -0.46 -8.50 -8.30
CA PHE A 70 -0.31 -7.76 -7.05
C PHE A 70 -1.64 -7.60 -6.31
N GLY A 71 -1.57 -7.42 -4.99
CA GLY A 71 -2.75 -7.14 -4.19
C GLY A 71 -2.58 -7.44 -2.71
N SER A 72 -3.71 -7.64 -2.03
CA SER A 72 -3.73 -8.09 -0.65
C SER A 72 -4.54 -9.37 -0.48
N PRO A 73 -4.03 -10.36 0.28
CA PRO A 73 -4.87 -11.48 0.70
C PRO A 73 -6.01 -11.04 1.64
N TYR A 74 -5.96 -9.81 2.17
CA TYR A 74 -6.95 -9.28 3.11
C TYR A 74 -8.01 -8.37 2.47
N GLU A 75 -8.13 -8.42 1.14
CA GLU A 75 -9.18 -7.70 0.41
C GLU A 75 -10.57 -8.29 0.68
N CYS A 76 -10.69 -9.61 0.82
CA CYS A 76 -11.99 -10.27 1.07
C CYS A 76 -12.12 -10.88 2.48
N SER A 77 -11.01 -11.11 3.19
CA SER A 77 -11.02 -11.76 4.50
C SER A 77 -9.90 -11.22 5.39
N VAL A 78 -10.25 -10.66 6.55
CA VAL A 78 -9.26 -10.11 7.49
C VAL A 78 -9.03 -11.11 8.61
N ILE A 79 -7.77 -11.52 8.79
CA ILE A 79 -7.37 -12.35 9.93
C ILE A 79 -7.37 -11.49 11.20
N SER A 80 -8.11 -11.93 12.21
CA SER A 80 -8.21 -11.23 13.49
C SER A 80 -6.87 -11.24 14.23
N ARG A 81 -6.70 -10.32 15.19
CA ARG A 81 -5.49 -10.30 16.03
C ARG A 81 -5.35 -11.59 16.84
N GLN A 82 -6.46 -12.13 17.36
CA GLN A 82 -6.47 -13.37 18.14
C GLN A 82 -6.03 -14.57 17.31
N GLN A 83 -6.51 -14.68 16.07
CA GLN A 83 -6.07 -15.71 15.13
C GLN A 83 -4.57 -15.62 14.87
N LYS A 84 -4.05 -14.41 14.57
CA LYS A 84 -2.60 -14.20 14.39
C LYS A 84 -1.78 -14.62 15.60
N THR A 85 -2.26 -14.31 16.81
CA THR A 85 -1.59 -14.71 18.06
C THR A 85 -1.60 -16.23 18.24
N SER A 86 -2.73 -16.89 17.99
CA SER A 86 -2.87 -18.35 18.11
C SER A 86 -2.01 -19.10 17.08
N ASP A 87 -1.84 -18.55 15.88
CA ASP A 87 -1.03 -19.18 14.83
C ASP A 87 0.48 -19.01 15.08
N LEU A 88 0.89 -17.93 15.76
CA LEU A 88 2.30 -17.61 16.07
C LEU A 88 2.77 -18.14 17.44
N SER A 89 1.87 -18.65 18.28
CA SER A 89 2.22 -19.21 19.60
C SER A 89 2.59 -20.70 19.56
N LYS A 90 2.79 -21.26 18.36
CA LYS A 90 3.24 -22.63 18.13
C LYS A 90 4.72 -22.61 17.74
#